data_AF-A0A7L4P0H2-F1
#
_entry.id   AF-A0A7L4P0H2-F1
#
_cell.length_a   1.000
_cell.length_b   1.000
_cell.length_c   1.000
_cell.angle_alpha   90.00
_cell.angle_beta   90.00
_cell.angle_gamma   90.00
#
_symmetry.space_group_name_H-M   'P 1'
#
loop_
_entity.id
_entity.type
_entity.pdbx_description
1 polymer ?
#
loop_
_entity_poly.entity_id
_entity_poly.type
_entity_poly.pdbx_seq_one_letter_code
_entity_poly.pdbx_strand_id
1 'polypeptide(L)'
;MSNRAKNSTLKAVLEVILYDNPTTQDEIAEKLGLTRRYVTKLLQPLIKEGVVRRAYILDLKKFDEFSEMFDEEKTSREHAGTFLIKDMLRDMAKHVCRQFDMSFEALKDYDSEMADEALKLDYISNNMHEKVRSSVETVISINPYSEFSKTMVLGEVAYDLERIADHTCHIANFALQDSDPIDEEMMETLKSMYSTARKMVNQSMEAFLDERLELKDNVMDHEEKIHALQRKALNNIATQMADDDVMDKDRSNYYLSLSRVVKAFERIGDISIEIIDTAGEFYRNIPRTTTPERFRRNK
;
A
#
# COMPACT_ATOMS: atom_id res chain seq x y z
N MET A 1 3.60 -10.18 -43.57
CA MET A 1 3.60 -9.41 -42.30
C MET A 1 3.93 -10.38 -41.18
N SER A 2 4.90 -10.05 -40.33
CA SER A 2 5.21 -10.83 -39.12
C SER A 2 3.97 -10.94 -38.23
N ASN A 3 3.77 -12.09 -37.54
CA ASN A 3 2.68 -12.26 -36.56
C ASN A 3 2.62 -11.11 -35.55
N ARG A 4 3.77 -10.54 -35.18
CA ARG A 4 3.89 -9.39 -34.28
C ARG A 4 3.17 -8.13 -34.78
N ALA A 5 3.33 -7.82 -36.07
CA ALA A 5 2.70 -6.63 -36.68
C ALA A 5 1.19 -6.80 -36.87
N LYS A 6 0.71 -8.05 -36.95
CA LYS A 6 -0.72 -8.36 -37.05
C LYS A 6 -1.42 -8.25 -35.68
N ASN A 7 -0.73 -8.66 -34.61
CA ASN A 7 -1.23 -8.57 -33.24
C ASN A 7 -1.29 -7.11 -32.74
N SER A 8 -0.28 -6.30 -33.04
CA SER A 8 -0.27 -4.88 -32.68
C SER A 8 -1.41 -4.08 -33.34
N THR A 9 -1.73 -4.38 -34.61
CA THR A 9 -2.86 -3.72 -35.28
C THR A 9 -4.22 -4.22 -34.78
N LEU A 10 -4.32 -5.49 -34.39
CA LEU A 10 -5.54 -6.03 -33.78
C LEU A 10 -5.80 -5.40 -32.42
N LYS A 11 -4.76 -5.22 -31.60
CA LYS A 11 -4.84 -4.51 -30.32
C LYS A 11 -5.38 -3.08 -30.49
N ALA A 12 -4.81 -2.32 -31.44
CA ALA A 12 -5.29 -0.97 -31.75
C ALA A 12 -6.76 -0.95 -32.18
N VAL A 13 -7.20 -1.93 -32.98
CA VAL A 13 -8.61 -2.10 -33.35
C VAL A 13 -9.50 -2.36 -32.13
N LEU A 14 -9.04 -3.16 -31.16
CA LEU A 14 -9.79 -3.49 -29.95
C LEU A 14 -9.82 -2.34 -28.95
N GLU A 15 -8.75 -1.55 -28.85
CA GLU A 15 -8.69 -0.32 -28.06
C GLU A 15 -9.68 0.73 -28.59
N VAL A 16 -9.73 0.93 -29.91
CA VAL A 16 -10.75 1.81 -30.52
C VAL A 16 -12.15 1.32 -30.20
N ILE A 17 -12.40 0.00 -30.26
CA ILE A 17 -13.70 -0.55 -29.90
C ILE A 17 -14.04 -0.29 -28.42
N LEU A 18 -13.07 -0.45 -27.52
CA LEU A 18 -13.26 -0.32 -26.07
C LEU A 18 -13.48 1.13 -25.62
N TYR A 19 -12.68 2.06 -26.14
CA TYR A 19 -12.65 3.45 -25.66
C TYR A 19 -13.51 4.39 -26.49
N ASP A 20 -13.63 4.15 -27.79
CA ASP A 20 -14.30 5.09 -28.70
C ASP A 20 -15.73 4.68 -29.06
N ASN A 21 -16.18 3.48 -28.67
CA ASN A 21 -17.53 2.95 -28.95
C ASN A 21 -17.99 3.14 -30.40
N PRO A 22 -17.22 2.68 -31.40
CA PRO A 22 -17.51 2.88 -32.81
C PRO A 22 -18.79 2.14 -33.21
N THR A 23 -19.61 2.77 -34.05
CA THR A 23 -20.85 2.16 -34.55
C THR A 23 -20.63 1.37 -35.85
N THR A 24 -19.50 1.62 -36.54
CA THR A 24 -19.17 0.98 -37.82
C THR A 24 -17.68 0.56 -37.92
N GLN A 25 -17.39 -0.42 -38.78
CA GLN A 25 -15.99 -0.77 -39.15
C GLN A 25 -15.28 0.35 -39.89
N ASP A 26 -16.04 1.23 -40.53
CA ASP A 26 -15.50 2.37 -41.29
C ASP A 26 -14.93 3.43 -40.34
N GLU A 27 -15.58 3.69 -39.20
CA GLU A 27 -15.05 4.56 -38.13
C GLU A 27 -13.74 4.01 -37.53
N ILE A 28 -13.67 2.69 -37.31
CA ILE A 28 -12.45 2.02 -36.82
C ILE A 28 -11.32 2.15 -37.85
N ALA A 29 -11.64 1.96 -39.12
CA ALA A 29 -10.68 2.04 -40.22
C ALA A 29 -10.13 3.46 -40.38
N GLU A 30 -10.99 4.47 -40.30
CA GLU A 30 -10.62 5.88 -40.41
C GLU A 30 -9.71 6.33 -39.24
N LYS A 31 -10.07 5.99 -38.01
CA LYS A 31 -9.26 6.31 -36.81
C LYS A 31 -7.86 5.72 -36.84
N LEU A 32 -7.71 4.52 -37.41
CA LEU A 32 -6.44 3.80 -37.43
C LEU A 32 -5.67 3.92 -38.76
N GLY A 33 -6.20 4.67 -39.73
CA GLY A 33 -5.62 4.77 -41.07
C GLY A 33 -5.55 3.43 -41.81
N LEU A 34 -6.49 2.52 -41.52
CA LEU A 34 -6.57 1.17 -42.10
C LEU A 34 -7.63 1.11 -43.20
N THR A 35 -7.59 0.06 -44.01
CA THR A 35 -8.71 -0.22 -44.93
C THR A 35 -9.82 -0.95 -44.19
N ARG A 36 -11.10 -0.63 -44.48
CA ARG A 36 -12.26 -1.36 -43.96
C ARG A 36 -12.12 -2.87 -44.10
N ARG A 37 -11.67 -3.32 -45.28
CA ARG A 37 -11.45 -4.75 -45.60
C ARG A 37 -10.42 -5.39 -44.65
N TYR A 38 -9.41 -4.65 -44.22
CA TYR A 38 -8.41 -5.14 -43.26
C TYR A 38 -8.98 -5.22 -41.85
N VAL A 39 -9.77 -4.23 -41.42
CA VAL A 39 -10.50 -4.28 -40.15
C VAL A 39 -11.48 -5.46 -40.12
N THR A 40 -12.23 -5.69 -41.20
CA THR A 40 -13.12 -6.87 -41.32
C THR A 40 -12.34 -8.17 -41.13
N LYS A 41 -11.16 -8.30 -41.76
CA LYS A 41 -10.32 -9.50 -41.67
C LYS A 41 -9.79 -9.74 -40.25
N LEU A 42 -9.52 -8.67 -39.50
CA LEU A 42 -9.07 -8.72 -38.12
C LEU A 42 -10.20 -9.06 -37.14
N LEU A 43 -11.41 -8.54 -37.36
CA LEU A 43 -12.58 -8.78 -36.51
C LEU A 43 -13.32 -10.08 -36.80
N GLN A 44 -13.20 -10.65 -38.01
CA GLN A 44 -13.92 -11.85 -38.40
C GLN A 44 -13.74 -13.05 -37.44
N PRO A 45 -12.52 -13.37 -36.94
CA PRO A 45 -12.33 -14.43 -35.94
C PRO A 45 -13.00 -14.09 -34.61
N LEU A 46 -12.86 -12.84 -34.14
CA LEU A 46 -13.43 -12.35 -32.88
C LEU A 46 -14.96 -12.36 -32.90
N ILE A 47 -15.57 -12.01 -34.03
CA ILE A 47 -17.03 -12.05 -34.22
C ILE A 47 -17.53 -13.50 -34.22
N LYS A 48 -16.77 -14.42 -34.83
CA LYS A 48 -17.10 -15.85 -34.86
C LYS A 48 -17.06 -16.48 -33.47
N GLU A 49 -16.05 -16.14 -32.66
CA GLU A 49 -15.91 -16.60 -31.28
C GLU A 49 -16.84 -15.84 -30.30
N GLY A 50 -17.48 -14.77 -30.76
CA GLY A 50 -18.39 -13.94 -29.97
C GLY A 50 -17.70 -12.95 -29.03
N VAL A 51 -16.40 -12.71 -29.21
CA VAL A 51 -15.61 -11.68 -28.50
C VAL A 51 -16.06 -10.28 -28.92
N VAL A 52 -16.42 -10.09 -30.19
CA VAL A 52 -16.95 -8.82 -30.73
C VAL A 52 -18.35 -9.05 -31.27
N ARG A 53 -19.35 -8.37 -30.70
CA ARG A 53 -20.77 -8.52 -31.10
C ARG A 53 -21.10 -7.66 -32.33
N ARG A 54 -22.28 -7.87 -32.93
CA ARG A 54 -22.72 -7.23 -34.20
C ARG A 54 -22.70 -5.68 -34.21
N ALA A 55 -22.65 -5.04 -33.04
CA ALA A 55 -22.55 -3.59 -32.87
C ALA A 55 -21.15 -3.11 -32.43
N TYR A 56 -20.10 -3.92 -32.63
CA TYR A 56 -18.75 -3.65 -32.13
C TYR A 56 -18.72 -3.43 -30.63
N ILE A 57 -19.46 -4.26 -29.90
CA ILE A 57 -19.41 -4.29 -28.43
C ILE A 57 -18.51 -5.47 -28.06
N LEU A 58 -17.49 -5.20 -27.24
CA LEU A 58 -16.59 -6.22 -26.71
C LEU A 58 -17.28 -7.01 -25.59
N ASP A 59 -17.27 -8.33 -25.72
CA ASP A 59 -17.59 -9.25 -24.64
C ASP A 59 -16.33 -9.42 -23.79
N LEU A 60 -16.20 -8.61 -22.74
CA LEU A 60 -15.00 -8.54 -21.90
C LEU A 60 -14.58 -9.91 -21.34
N LYS A 61 -15.55 -10.78 -21.04
CA LYS A 61 -15.29 -12.14 -20.55
C LYS A 61 -14.57 -13.02 -21.59
N LYS A 62 -14.99 -12.93 -22.86
CA LYS A 62 -14.36 -13.69 -23.96
C LYS A 62 -13.10 -13.00 -24.49
N PHE A 63 -13.01 -11.69 -24.32
CA PHE A 63 -11.82 -10.92 -24.66
C PHE A 63 -10.64 -11.34 -23.79
N ASP A 64 -10.85 -11.57 -22.50
CA ASP A 64 -9.79 -12.07 -21.60
C ASP A 64 -9.31 -13.47 -22.01
N GLU A 65 -10.23 -14.38 -22.33
CA GLU A 65 -9.90 -15.73 -22.87
C GLU A 65 -9.13 -15.64 -24.21
N PHE A 66 -9.44 -14.64 -25.04
CA PHE A 66 -8.80 -14.43 -26.34
C PHE A 66 -7.45 -13.70 -26.24
N SER A 67 -7.28 -12.85 -25.23
CA SER A 67 -6.03 -12.17 -24.89
C SER A 67 -4.97 -13.19 -24.44
N GLU A 68 -5.39 -14.24 -23.71
CA GLU A 68 -4.53 -15.37 -23.35
C GLU A 68 -4.03 -16.19 -24.55
N MET A 69 -4.69 -16.09 -25.72
CA MET A 69 -4.26 -16.77 -26.95
C MET A 69 -3.16 -16.01 -27.70
N PHE A 70 -2.91 -14.74 -27.37
CA PHE A 70 -1.77 -14.00 -27.88
C PHE A 70 -0.67 -14.07 -26.82
N ASP A 71 0.33 -14.92 -27.05
CA ASP A 71 1.59 -15.00 -26.27
C ASP A 71 2.31 -13.63 -26.24
N GLU A 72 1.78 -12.67 -25.48
CA GLU A 72 2.44 -11.42 -25.13
C GLU A 72 3.02 -11.56 -23.73
N GLU A 73 4.32 -11.26 -23.63
CA GLU A 73 5.12 -11.33 -22.42
C GLU A 73 4.43 -10.63 -21.23
N LYS A 74 4.49 -11.29 -20.07
CA LYS A 74 3.95 -10.89 -18.77
C LYS A 74 4.55 -9.58 -18.24
N THR A 75 4.23 -8.45 -18.84
CA THR A 75 4.52 -7.15 -18.26
C THR A 75 3.26 -6.28 -18.33
N SER A 76 2.77 -5.91 -17.14
CA SER A 76 1.60 -5.05 -16.82
C SER A 76 0.20 -5.55 -17.22
N ARG A 77 -0.33 -6.53 -16.48
CA ARG A 77 -1.78 -6.74 -16.31
C ARG A 77 -2.28 -5.88 -15.12
N GLU A 78 -2.25 -4.55 -15.22
CA GLU A 78 -2.95 -3.69 -14.24
C GLU A 78 -4.18 -3.06 -14.88
N HIS A 79 -5.36 -3.38 -14.36
CA HIS A 79 -6.60 -2.69 -14.73
C HIS A 79 -6.48 -1.19 -14.35
N ALA A 80 -7.06 -0.29 -15.15
CA ALA A 80 -6.94 1.16 -14.94
C ALA A 80 -7.38 1.63 -13.53
N GLY A 81 -8.36 0.95 -12.92
CA GLY A 81 -8.81 1.22 -11.54
C GLY A 81 -7.75 0.88 -10.49
N THR A 82 -7.08 -0.27 -10.64
CA THR A 82 -5.96 -0.68 -9.78
C THR A 82 -4.81 0.32 -9.85
N PHE A 83 -4.45 0.75 -11.05
CA PHE A 83 -3.41 1.76 -11.26
C PHE A 83 -3.73 3.08 -10.53
N LEU A 84 -4.95 3.58 -10.69
CA LEU A 84 -5.41 4.82 -10.01
C LEU A 84 -5.30 4.69 -8.48
N ILE A 85 -5.78 3.59 -7.92
CA ILE A 85 -5.76 3.40 -6.46
C ILE A 85 -4.32 3.22 -5.96
N LYS A 86 -3.43 2.55 -6.71
CA LYS A 86 -2.00 2.46 -6.35
C LYS A 86 -1.33 3.83 -6.32
N ASP A 87 -1.70 4.76 -7.20
CA ASP A 87 -1.20 6.14 -7.16
C ASP A 87 -1.69 6.87 -5.90
N MET A 88 -2.97 6.72 -5.55
CA MET A 88 -3.52 7.25 -4.29
C MET A 88 -2.81 6.68 -3.06
N LEU A 89 -2.52 5.38 -3.05
CA LEU A 89 -1.75 4.73 -1.99
C LEU A 89 -0.31 5.24 -1.92
N ARG A 90 0.32 5.52 -3.07
CA ARG A 90 1.65 6.11 -3.14
C ARG A 90 1.69 7.50 -2.49
N ASP A 91 0.67 8.32 -2.75
CA ASP A 91 0.56 9.64 -2.12
C ASP A 91 0.23 9.55 -0.62
N MET A 92 -0.66 8.64 -0.23
CA MET A 92 -0.95 8.37 1.17
C MET A 92 0.30 7.91 1.92
N ALA A 93 1.10 7.00 1.35
CA ALA A 93 2.35 6.55 1.95
C ALA A 93 3.34 7.71 2.15
N LYS A 94 3.51 8.60 1.16
CA LYS A 94 4.36 9.80 1.32
C LYS A 94 3.85 10.71 2.45
N HIS A 95 2.54 10.89 2.55
CA HIS A 95 1.93 11.72 3.58
C HIS A 95 2.12 11.13 4.98
N VAL A 96 1.82 9.84 5.17
CA VAL A 96 2.03 9.13 6.45
C VAL A 96 3.50 9.14 6.84
N CYS A 97 4.40 8.96 5.87
CA CYS A 97 5.84 9.07 6.08
C CYS A 97 6.26 10.46 6.57
N ARG A 98 5.70 11.53 5.98
CA ARG A 98 5.92 12.91 6.44
C ARG A 98 5.37 13.14 7.85
N GLN A 99 4.16 12.65 8.15
CA GLN A 99 3.58 12.72 9.49
C GLN A 99 4.48 12.02 10.50
N PHE A 100 5.00 10.84 10.16
CA PHE A 100 5.94 10.11 11.00
C PHE A 100 7.23 10.90 11.24
N ASP A 101 7.85 11.40 10.18
CA ASP A 101 9.09 12.17 10.25
C ASP A 101 8.91 13.41 11.14
N MET A 102 7.81 14.15 10.96
CA MET A 102 7.47 15.33 11.74
C MET A 102 7.18 15.00 13.22
N SER A 103 6.43 13.94 13.50
CA SER A 103 6.16 13.49 14.87
C SER A 103 7.44 13.13 15.63
N PHE A 104 8.40 12.50 14.94
CA PHE A 104 9.67 12.13 15.55
C PHE A 104 10.64 13.32 15.70
N GLU A 105 10.66 14.23 14.73
CA GLU A 105 11.43 15.48 14.84
C GLU A 105 10.93 16.32 16.02
N ALA A 106 9.61 16.47 16.17
CA ALA A 106 9.00 17.15 17.31
C ALA A 106 9.41 16.55 18.65
N LEU A 107 9.42 15.21 18.75
CA LEU A 107 9.89 14.50 19.94
C LEU A 107 11.37 14.76 20.24
N LYS A 108 12.21 14.71 19.21
CA LYS A 108 13.68 14.81 19.34
C LYS A 108 14.11 16.25 19.67
N ASP A 109 13.42 17.25 19.14
CA ASP A 109 13.71 18.67 19.35
C ASP A 109 12.86 19.32 20.46
N TYR A 110 11.95 18.56 21.10
CA TYR A 110 10.97 19.04 22.08
C TYR A 110 10.12 20.21 21.56
N ASP A 111 9.73 20.14 20.28
CA ASP A 111 8.96 21.16 19.59
C ASP A 111 7.46 20.85 19.64
N SER A 112 6.76 21.53 20.55
CA SER A 112 5.32 21.35 20.78
C SER A 112 4.45 21.91 19.65
N GLU A 113 4.91 22.95 18.94
CA GLU A 113 4.18 23.48 17.78
C GLU A 113 4.24 22.47 16.63
N MET A 114 5.42 21.90 16.37
CA MET A 114 5.59 20.83 15.39
C MET A 114 4.80 19.57 15.76
N ALA A 115 4.72 19.22 17.05
CA ALA A 115 3.90 18.11 17.52
C ALA A 115 2.40 18.33 17.22
N ASP A 116 1.86 19.51 17.50
CA ASP A 116 0.47 19.86 17.22
C ASP A 116 0.17 19.87 15.72
N GLU A 117 1.10 20.36 14.89
CA GLU A 117 1.00 20.27 13.44
C GLU A 117 1.03 18.83 12.95
N ALA A 118 1.88 17.97 13.50
CA ALA A 118 1.94 16.55 13.16
C ALA A 118 0.62 15.83 13.48
N LEU A 119 -0.01 16.13 14.63
CA LEU A 119 -1.33 15.59 14.98
C LEU A 119 -2.42 16.03 14.00
N LYS A 120 -2.35 17.26 13.48
CA LYS A 120 -3.30 17.74 12.47
C LYS A 120 -3.16 17.04 11.11
N LEU A 121 -1.98 16.50 10.79
CA LEU A 121 -1.79 15.70 9.57
C LEU A 121 -2.61 14.41 9.59
N ASP A 122 -3.01 13.93 10.76
CA ASP A 122 -3.82 12.72 10.90
C ASP A 122 -5.19 12.88 10.24
N TYR A 123 -5.84 14.05 10.36
CA TYR A 123 -7.09 14.35 9.64
C TYR A 123 -6.96 14.16 8.12
N ILE A 124 -5.78 14.41 7.57
CA ILE A 124 -5.49 14.21 6.15
C ILE A 124 -5.32 12.71 5.86
N SER A 125 -4.62 11.97 6.72
CA SER A 125 -4.45 10.51 6.63
C SER A 125 -5.81 9.79 6.61
N ASN A 126 -6.72 10.11 7.53
CA ASN A 126 -8.05 9.50 7.59
C ASN A 126 -8.89 9.87 6.34
N ASN A 127 -8.77 11.10 5.83
CA ASN A 127 -9.44 11.51 4.60
C ASN A 127 -8.89 10.77 3.37
N MET A 128 -7.57 10.58 3.27
CA MET A 128 -6.94 9.80 2.21
C MET A 128 -7.41 8.34 2.24
N HIS A 129 -7.50 7.73 3.43
CA HIS A 129 -8.07 6.40 3.62
C HIS A 129 -9.51 6.30 3.08
N GLU A 130 -10.41 7.20 3.49
CA GLU A 130 -11.80 7.19 3.04
C GLU A 130 -11.95 7.41 1.53
N LYS A 131 -11.07 8.22 0.92
CA LYS A 131 -11.00 8.38 -0.54
C LYS A 131 -10.57 7.10 -1.25
N VAL A 132 -9.54 6.42 -0.74
CA VAL A 132 -9.10 5.13 -1.32
C VAL A 132 -10.21 4.10 -1.19
N ARG A 133 -10.84 3.99 -0.01
CA ARG A 133 -11.97 3.10 0.23
C ARG A 133 -13.13 3.35 -0.75
N SER A 134 -13.56 4.60 -0.89
CA SER A 134 -14.63 4.97 -1.83
C SER A 134 -14.27 4.64 -3.28
N SER A 135 -12.99 4.76 -3.64
CA SER A 135 -12.48 4.43 -4.97
C SER A 135 -12.47 2.92 -5.21
N VAL A 136 -12.07 2.12 -4.21
CA VAL A 136 -12.17 0.65 -4.22
C VAL A 136 -13.62 0.21 -4.42
N GLU A 137 -14.57 0.76 -3.64
CA GLU A 137 -16.01 0.46 -3.77
C GLU A 137 -16.54 0.82 -5.18
N THR A 138 -16.08 1.93 -5.75
CA THR A 138 -16.45 2.37 -7.10
C THR A 138 -15.91 1.42 -8.17
N VAL A 139 -14.63 1.05 -8.10
CA VAL A 139 -14.00 0.12 -9.06
C VAL A 139 -14.70 -1.24 -9.04
N ILE A 140 -14.99 -1.74 -7.83
CA ILE A 140 -15.73 -2.99 -7.64
C ILE A 140 -17.14 -2.92 -8.24
N SER A 141 -17.84 -1.81 -8.03
CA SER A 141 -19.20 -1.62 -8.54
C SER A 141 -19.25 -1.61 -10.08
N ILE A 142 -18.20 -1.08 -10.73
CA ILE A 142 -18.10 -1.02 -12.18
C ILE A 142 -17.75 -2.40 -12.77
N ASN A 143 -16.93 -3.20 -12.09
CA ASN A 143 -16.50 -4.50 -12.58
C ASN A 143 -16.35 -5.54 -11.44
N PRO A 144 -17.46 -6.16 -11.00
CA PRO A 144 -17.46 -7.05 -9.83
C PRO A 144 -16.84 -8.43 -10.09
N TYR A 145 -16.49 -8.77 -11.34
CA TYR A 145 -16.10 -10.13 -11.72
C TYR A 145 -14.59 -10.31 -11.99
N SER A 146 -13.89 -9.31 -12.54
CA SER A 146 -12.45 -9.39 -12.75
C SER A 146 -11.71 -8.64 -11.65
N GLU A 147 -10.99 -9.36 -10.78
CA GLU A 147 -10.10 -8.80 -9.74
C GLU A 147 -10.77 -8.18 -8.50
N PHE A 148 -11.99 -8.60 -8.14
CA PHE A 148 -12.64 -8.20 -6.89
C PHE A 148 -11.71 -8.37 -5.67
N SER A 149 -11.09 -9.54 -5.51
CA SER A 149 -10.21 -9.84 -4.38
C SER A 149 -8.98 -8.93 -4.32
N LYS A 150 -8.32 -8.68 -5.47
CA LYS A 150 -7.16 -7.78 -5.53
C LYS A 150 -7.54 -6.32 -5.30
N THR A 151 -8.71 -5.90 -5.76
CA THR A 151 -9.19 -4.53 -5.55
C THR A 151 -9.51 -4.29 -4.08
N MET A 152 -10.11 -5.28 -3.39
CA MET A 152 -10.34 -5.22 -1.94
C MET A 152 -9.04 -5.08 -1.15
N VAL A 153 -8.00 -5.81 -1.53
CA VAL A 153 -6.66 -5.74 -0.91
C VAL A 153 -6.08 -4.32 -0.92
N LEU A 154 -6.35 -3.50 -1.94
CA LEU A 154 -5.91 -2.10 -1.98
C LEU A 154 -6.52 -1.26 -0.83
N GLY A 155 -7.77 -1.55 -0.47
CA GLY A 155 -8.44 -0.90 0.66
C GLY A 155 -7.83 -1.33 2.01
N GLU A 156 -7.40 -2.59 2.11
CA GLU A 156 -6.72 -3.09 3.31
C GLU A 156 -5.38 -2.40 3.52
N VAL A 157 -4.58 -2.21 2.46
CA VAL A 157 -3.31 -1.46 2.56
C VAL A 157 -3.54 0.01 2.92
N ALA A 158 -4.62 0.63 2.44
CA ALA A 158 -4.98 1.98 2.86
C ALA A 158 -5.29 2.04 4.37
N TYR A 159 -6.01 1.04 4.89
CA TYR A 159 -6.33 0.94 6.31
C TYR A 159 -5.06 0.73 7.15
N ASP A 160 -4.13 -0.10 6.68
CA ASP A 160 -2.84 -0.30 7.34
C ASP A 160 -1.99 0.99 7.36
N LEU A 161 -1.99 1.78 6.29
CA LEU A 161 -1.34 3.09 6.27
C LEU A 161 -1.99 4.07 7.26
N GLU A 162 -3.31 4.06 7.40
CA GLU A 162 -4.03 4.90 8.39
C GLU A 162 -3.67 4.50 9.82
N ARG A 163 -3.61 3.20 10.12
CA ARG A 163 -3.15 2.69 11.42
C ARG A 163 -1.71 3.06 11.73
N ILE A 164 -0.82 3.08 10.73
CA ILE A 164 0.53 3.58 10.91
C ILE A 164 0.47 5.06 11.31
N ALA A 165 -0.33 5.87 10.60
CA ALA A 165 -0.52 7.29 10.92
C ALA A 165 -1.01 7.48 12.37
N ASP A 166 -2.05 6.77 12.80
CA ASP A 166 -2.56 6.82 14.18
C ASP A 166 -1.48 6.49 15.22
N HIS A 167 -0.66 5.46 14.97
CA HIS A 167 0.45 5.14 15.86
C HIS A 167 1.53 6.23 15.90
N THR A 168 1.77 6.96 14.81
CA THR A 168 2.67 8.13 14.85
C THR A 168 2.14 9.25 15.72
N CYS A 169 0.81 9.37 15.90
CA CYS A 169 0.21 10.35 16.80
C CYS A 169 0.56 10.09 18.27
N HIS A 170 0.86 8.84 18.68
CA HIS A 170 1.37 8.59 20.04
C HIS A 170 2.73 9.27 20.29
N ILE A 171 3.56 9.37 19.24
CA ILE A 171 4.87 10.01 19.29
C ILE A 171 4.71 11.53 19.45
N ALA A 172 3.86 12.15 18.61
CA ALA A 172 3.58 13.58 18.69
C ALA A 172 2.86 13.95 20.00
N ASN A 173 1.90 13.15 20.47
CA ASN A 173 1.21 13.39 21.73
C ASN A 173 2.18 13.39 22.93
N PHE A 174 3.17 12.49 22.93
CA PHE A 174 4.21 12.50 23.96
C PHE A 174 5.01 13.80 23.91
N ALA A 175 5.46 14.21 22.73
CA ALA A 175 6.20 15.47 22.54
C ALA A 175 5.41 16.71 22.96
N LEU A 176 4.08 16.66 22.87
CA LEU A 176 3.18 17.75 23.25
C LEU A 176 2.89 17.80 24.77
N GLN A 177 2.75 16.64 25.42
CA GLN A 177 2.26 16.54 26.79
C GLN A 177 3.39 16.45 27.83
N ASP A 178 4.48 15.78 27.51
CA ASP A 178 5.56 15.49 28.44
C ASP A 178 6.72 16.46 28.23
N SER A 179 7.09 17.17 29.29
CA SER A 179 8.17 18.16 29.29
C SER A 179 9.47 17.66 29.92
N ASP A 180 9.44 16.45 30.49
CA ASP A 180 10.60 15.85 31.10
C ASP A 180 11.59 15.38 30.01
N PRO A 181 12.87 15.75 30.12
CA PRO A 181 13.88 15.28 29.18
C PRO A 181 14.00 13.76 29.22
N ILE A 182 13.95 13.15 28.03
CA ILE A 182 14.32 11.75 27.82
C ILE A 182 15.83 11.63 27.98
N ASP A 183 16.27 10.62 28.73
CA ASP A 183 17.68 10.33 28.90
C ASP A 183 18.37 10.01 27.55
N GLU A 184 19.66 10.33 27.45
CA GLU A 184 20.39 10.23 26.19
C GLU A 184 20.41 8.80 25.63
N GLU A 185 20.53 7.78 26.49
CA GLU A 185 20.53 6.38 26.06
C GLU A 185 19.17 5.96 25.48
N MET A 186 18.09 6.35 26.13
CA MET A 186 16.74 6.09 25.66
C MET A 186 16.45 6.85 24.36
N MET A 187 16.86 8.11 24.25
CA MET A 187 16.72 8.89 23.01
C MET A 187 17.46 8.24 21.84
N GLU A 188 18.68 7.74 22.03
CA GLU A 188 19.41 6.97 20.99
C GLU A 188 18.70 5.66 20.61
N THR A 189 18.07 5.01 21.59
CA THR A 189 17.24 3.82 21.34
C THR A 189 16.01 4.19 20.50
N LEU A 190 15.32 5.28 20.81
CA LEU A 190 14.17 5.76 20.05
C LEU A 190 14.55 6.19 18.62
N LYS A 191 15.70 6.86 18.41
CA LYS A 191 16.24 7.17 17.07
C LYS A 191 16.47 5.90 16.25
N SER A 192 17.01 4.86 16.89
CA SER A 192 17.22 3.56 16.25
C SER A 192 15.90 2.87 15.89
N MET A 193 14.89 2.97 16.76
CA MET A 193 13.54 2.46 16.48
C MET A 193 12.88 3.21 15.33
N TYR A 194 12.92 4.55 15.35
CA TYR A 194 12.41 5.40 14.27
C TYR A 194 13.05 5.06 12.92
N SER A 195 14.38 5.06 12.83
CA SER A 195 15.07 4.76 11.57
C SER A 195 14.72 3.37 11.03
N THR A 196 14.52 2.40 11.92
CA THR A 196 14.17 1.02 11.54
C THR A 196 12.72 0.92 11.10
N ALA A 197 11.77 1.45 11.87
CA ALA A 197 10.34 1.46 11.54
C ALA A 197 10.07 2.25 10.24
N ARG A 198 10.73 3.40 10.05
CA ARG A 198 10.62 4.22 8.85
C ARG A 198 11.08 3.48 7.58
N LYS A 199 12.12 2.64 7.70
CA LYS A 199 12.57 1.75 6.62
C LYS A 199 11.57 0.64 6.34
N MET A 200 11.00 0.04 7.38
CA MET A 200 9.97 -1.01 7.23
C MET A 200 8.75 -0.48 6.45
N VAL A 201 8.26 0.71 6.79
CA VAL A 201 7.12 1.34 6.06
C VAL A 201 7.48 1.61 4.60
N ASN A 202 8.68 2.14 4.31
CA ASN A 202 9.10 2.38 2.93
C ASN A 202 9.21 1.07 2.14
N GLN A 203 9.87 0.06 2.70
CA GLN A 203 10.13 -1.20 2.02
C GLN A 203 8.85 -2.02 1.83
N SER A 204 7.92 -1.97 2.79
CA SER A 204 6.62 -2.65 2.66
C SER A 204 5.78 -2.01 1.56
N MET A 205 5.74 -0.67 1.50
CA MET A 205 5.04 0.04 0.42
C MET A 205 5.72 -0.11 -0.93
N GLU A 206 7.06 -0.16 -0.99
CA GLU A 206 7.81 -0.43 -2.21
C GLU A 206 7.54 -1.86 -2.71
N ALA A 207 7.51 -2.85 -1.81
CA ALA A 207 7.12 -4.21 -2.15
C ALA A 207 5.69 -4.28 -2.71
N PHE A 208 4.76 -3.53 -2.10
CA PHE A 208 3.36 -3.51 -2.53
C PHE A 208 3.14 -2.73 -3.83
N LEU A 209 3.74 -1.56 -4.00
CA LEU A 209 3.49 -0.69 -5.15
C LEU A 209 4.29 -1.10 -6.39
N ASP A 210 5.52 -1.57 -6.21
CA ASP A 210 6.49 -1.78 -7.30
C ASP A 210 6.87 -3.27 -7.49
N GLU A 211 6.08 -4.21 -6.92
CA GLU A 211 6.28 -5.67 -7.01
C GLU A 211 7.64 -6.16 -6.46
N ARG A 212 8.25 -5.40 -5.56
CA ARG A 212 9.56 -5.70 -4.97
C ARG A 212 9.48 -6.69 -3.81
N LEU A 213 8.94 -7.88 -4.07
CA LEU A 213 8.69 -8.92 -3.06
C LEU A 213 9.97 -9.48 -2.42
N GLU A 214 11.12 -9.28 -3.05
CA GLU A 214 12.44 -9.61 -2.48
C GLU A 214 12.78 -8.80 -1.23
N LEU A 215 12.08 -7.68 -0.97
CA LEU A 215 12.27 -6.87 0.23
C LEU A 215 11.74 -7.54 1.51
N LYS A 216 10.98 -8.64 1.38
CA LYS A 216 10.39 -9.34 2.53
C LYS A 216 11.42 -9.71 3.59
N ASP A 217 12.54 -10.31 3.20
CA ASP A 217 13.58 -10.75 4.14
C ASP A 217 14.18 -9.56 4.90
N ASN A 218 14.41 -8.43 4.22
CA ASN A 218 14.92 -7.22 4.85
C ASN A 218 13.95 -6.66 5.91
N VAL A 219 12.64 -6.72 5.65
CA VAL A 219 11.64 -6.23 6.61
C VAL A 219 11.50 -7.18 7.80
N MET A 220 11.64 -8.50 7.60
CA MET A 220 11.72 -9.47 8.71
C MET A 220 12.95 -9.20 9.59
N ASP A 221 14.12 -8.92 9.00
CA ASP A 221 15.32 -8.56 9.77
C ASP A 221 15.12 -7.26 10.58
N HIS A 222 14.40 -6.29 10.00
CA HIS A 222 14.04 -5.06 10.69
C HIS A 222 13.03 -5.28 11.83
N GLU A 223 12.10 -6.22 11.69
CA GLU A 223 11.17 -6.63 12.75
C GLU A 223 11.90 -7.20 13.97
N GLU A 224 12.86 -8.12 13.75
CA GLU A 224 13.70 -8.66 14.83
C GLU A 224 14.46 -7.56 15.57
N LYS A 225 15.00 -6.60 14.81
CA LYS A 225 15.69 -5.43 15.35
C LYS A 225 14.75 -4.54 16.17
N ILE A 226 13.53 -4.28 15.69
CA ILE A 226 12.51 -3.52 16.41
C ILE A 226 12.16 -4.19 17.74
N HIS A 227 11.94 -5.51 17.76
CA HIS A 227 11.66 -6.22 19.01
C HIS A 227 12.84 -6.19 19.99
N ALA A 228 14.09 -6.26 19.50
CA ALA A 228 15.27 -6.13 20.33
C ALA A 228 15.37 -4.72 20.97
N LEU A 229 15.14 -3.68 20.17
CA LEU A 229 15.13 -2.29 20.64
C LEU A 229 13.97 -2.04 21.62
N GLN A 230 12.79 -2.60 21.35
CA GLN A 230 11.63 -2.51 22.24
C GLN A 230 11.93 -3.10 23.61
N ARG A 231 12.54 -4.31 23.67
CA ARG A 231 12.95 -4.92 24.94
C ARG A 231 13.97 -4.05 25.68
N LYS A 232 14.94 -3.49 24.96
CA LYS A 232 15.94 -2.57 25.54
C LYS A 232 15.26 -1.34 26.15
N ALA A 233 14.40 -0.68 25.38
CA ALA A 233 13.68 0.53 25.81
C ALA A 233 12.78 0.26 27.02
N LEU A 234 11.99 -0.81 27.01
CA LEU A 234 11.11 -1.16 28.13
C LEU A 234 11.89 -1.52 29.40
N ASN A 235 13.04 -2.17 29.29
CA ASN A 235 13.91 -2.45 30.44
C ASN A 235 14.52 -1.18 31.02
N ASN A 236 14.93 -0.23 30.17
CA ASN A 236 15.41 1.07 30.60
C ASN A 236 14.30 1.84 31.35
N ILE A 237 13.09 1.93 30.79
CA ILE A 237 11.90 2.51 31.45
C ILE A 237 11.67 1.84 32.81
N ALA A 238 11.63 0.51 32.87
CA ALA A 238 11.37 -0.23 34.10
C ALA A 238 12.43 0.01 35.18
N THR A 239 13.69 0.19 34.78
CA THR A 239 14.79 0.50 35.70
C THR A 239 14.60 1.90 36.29
N GLN A 240 14.36 2.90 35.44
CA GLN A 240 14.14 4.28 35.92
C GLN A 240 12.88 4.40 36.78
N MET A 241 11.80 3.69 36.42
CA MET A 241 10.59 3.59 37.23
C MET A 241 10.83 3.00 38.63
N ALA A 242 11.80 2.09 38.77
CA ALA A 242 12.11 1.46 40.04
C ALA A 242 13.01 2.32 40.94
N ASP A 243 13.82 3.19 40.32
CA ASP A 243 14.72 4.11 41.02
C ASP A 243 14.01 5.40 41.48
N ASP A 244 12.97 5.84 40.77
CA ASP A 244 12.17 7.02 41.10
C ASP A 244 11.13 6.81 42.22
N ASP A 245 10.61 7.90 42.79
CA ASP A 245 9.55 7.85 43.80
C ASP A 245 8.22 7.36 43.21
N VAL A 246 7.77 6.19 43.66
CA VAL A 246 6.50 5.56 43.24
C VAL A 246 5.27 6.41 43.56
N MET A 247 5.37 7.38 44.49
CA MET A 247 4.29 8.29 44.82
C MET A 247 4.21 9.50 43.87
N ASP A 248 5.23 9.72 43.04
CA ASP A 248 5.22 10.73 41.99
C ASP A 248 4.36 10.27 40.80
N LYS A 249 3.14 10.79 40.75
CA LYS A 249 2.17 10.46 39.70
C LYS A 249 2.56 11.06 38.36
N ASP A 250 3.21 12.21 38.34
CA ASP A 250 3.60 12.88 37.09
C ASP A 250 4.71 12.07 36.43
N ARG A 251 5.69 11.63 37.22
CA ARG A 251 6.75 10.75 36.76
C ARG A 251 6.24 9.37 36.32
N SER A 252 5.29 8.81 37.04
CA SER A 252 4.62 7.57 36.65
C SER A 252 3.89 7.71 35.30
N ASN A 253 3.20 8.83 35.08
CA ASN A 253 2.51 9.11 33.82
C ASN A 253 3.48 9.27 32.65
N TYR A 254 4.61 9.97 32.87
CA TYR A 254 5.70 10.09 31.89
C TYR A 254 6.17 8.71 31.39
N TYR A 255 6.47 7.78 32.30
CA TYR A 255 6.92 6.44 31.91
C TYR A 255 5.86 5.64 31.15
N LEU A 256 4.58 5.78 31.53
CA LEU A 256 3.47 5.17 30.80
C LEU A 256 3.33 5.75 29.40
N SER A 257 3.41 7.07 29.24
CA SER A 257 3.37 7.74 27.94
C SER A 257 4.56 7.34 27.06
N LEU A 258 5.77 7.28 27.63
CA LEU A 258 6.98 6.86 26.94
C LEU A 258 6.89 5.39 26.47
N SER A 259 6.31 4.52 27.31
CA SER A 259 6.06 3.12 26.94
C SER A 259 5.11 2.99 25.75
N ARG A 260 4.14 3.91 25.61
CA ARG A 260 3.24 3.96 24.44
C ARG A 260 3.98 4.35 23.17
N VAL A 261 4.93 5.29 23.24
CA VAL A 261 5.81 5.64 22.11
C VAL A 261 6.61 4.42 21.66
N VAL A 262 7.23 3.69 22.60
CA VAL A 262 7.95 2.45 22.33
C VAL A 262 7.06 1.40 21.68
N LYS A 263 5.83 1.24 22.18
CA LYS A 263 4.85 0.30 21.60
C LYS A 263 4.39 0.73 20.21
N ALA A 264 4.24 2.03 19.96
CA ALA A 264 3.86 2.56 18.66
C ALA A 264 4.86 2.16 17.56
N PHE A 265 6.17 2.27 17.82
CA PHE A 265 7.19 1.81 16.87
C PHE A 265 7.09 0.33 16.55
N GLU A 266 6.82 -0.52 17.54
CA GLU A 266 6.61 -1.95 17.29
C GLU A 266 5.36 -2.20 16.46
N ARG A 267 4.24 -1.52 16.78
CA ARG A 267 3.02 -1.64 15.99
C ARG A 267 3.20 -1.20 14.54
N ILE A 268 3.94 -0.13 14.28
CA ILE A 268 4.28 0.31 12.92
C ILE A 268 5.09 -0.78 12.19
N GLY A 269 6.01 -1.45 12.90
CA GLY A 269 6.74 -2.60 12.40
C GLY A 269 5.81 -3.77 12.03
N ASP A 270 4.94 -4.18 12.96
CA ASP A 270 3.95 -5.27 12.74
C ASP A 270 3.07 -4.98 11.51
N ILE A 271 2.54 -3.76 11.41
CA ILE A 271 1.69 -3.35 10.27
C ILE A 271 2.48 -3.36 8.95
N SER A 272 3.77 -2.99 8.99
CA SER A 272 4.63 -3.07 7.79
C SER A 272 4.80 -4.51 7.31
N ILE A 273 4.81 -5.49 8.21
CA ILE A 273 4.80 -6.93 7.87
C ILE A 273 3.45 -7.32 7.26
N GLU A 274 2.34 -6.82 7.82
CA GLU A 274 0.99 -7.04 7.26
C GLU A 274 0.91 -6.56 5.80
N ILE A 275 1.43 -5.36 5.51
CA ILE A 275 1.50 -4.82 4.13
C ILE A 275 2.37 -5.71 3.22
N ILE A 276 3.50 -6.23 3.70
CA ILE A 276 4.39 -7.09 2.89
C ILE A 276 3.76 -8.45 2.59
N ASP A 277 3.06 -9.05 3.55
CA ASP A 277 2.32 -10.29 3.35
C ASP A 277 1.18 -10.06 2.35
N THR A 278 0.53 -8.90 2.45
CA THR A 278 -0.51 -8.43 1.53
C THR A 278 0.02 -8.24 0.11
N ALA A 279 1.25 -7.74 -0.06
CA ALA A 279 1.91 -7.68 -1.37
C ALA A 279 2.11 -9.07 -1.96
N GLY A 280 2.57 -10.03 -1.15
CA GLY A 280 2.69 -11.43 -1.55
C GLY A 280 1.38 -12.05 -2.02
N GLU A 281 0.29 -11.77 -1.30
CA GLU A 281 -1.07 -12.16 -1.67
C GLU A 281 -1.49 -11.52 -3.01
N PHE A 282 -1.31 -10.21 -3.15
CA PHE A 282 -1.72 -9.43 -4.31
C PHE A 282 -1.06 -9.92 -5.62
N TYR A 283 0.25 -10.19 -5.60
CA TYR A 283 1.02 -10.55 -6.80
C TYR A 283 1.12 -12.06 -7.04
N ARG A 284 1.24 -12.87 -5.98
CA ARG A 284 1.47 -14.33 -6.11
C ARG A 284 0.22 -15.17 -5.86
N ASN A 285 -0.91 -14.57 -5.50
CA ASN A 285 -2.12 -15.28 -5.04
C ASN A 285 -1.82 -16.28 -3.91
N ILE A 286 -0.82 -15.99 -3.07
CA ILE A 286 -0.50 -16.79 -1.90
C ILE A 286 -1.37 -16.28 -0.75
N PRO A 287 -2.31 -17.09 -0.22
CA PRO A 287 -3.12 -16.66 0.90
C PRO A 287 -2.25 -16.33 2.12
N ARG A 288 -2.65 -15.34 2.92
CA ARG A 288 -1.98 -15.08 4.20
C ARG A 288 -2.02 -16.33 5.06
N THR A 289 -0.92 -16.57 5.79
CA THR A 289 -0.89 -17.70 6.71
C THR A 289 -1.81 -17.41 7.90
N THR A 290 -2.73 -18.33 8.16
CA THR A 290 -3.65 -18.29 9.30
C THR A 290 -2.98 -18.65 10.62
N THR A 291 -1.70 -19.07 10.56
CA THR A 291 -0.91 -19.40 11.74
C THR A 291 -0.57 -18.12 12.48
N PRO A 292 -0.94 -17.95 13.77
CA PRO A 292 -0.52 -16.78 14.55
C PRO A 292 1.00 -16.66 14.61
N GLU A 293 1.51 -15.43 14.58
CA GLU A 293 2.94 -15.11 14.52
C GLU A 293 3.79 -15.85 15.57
N ARG A 294 3.30 -15.93 16.82
CA ARG A 294 3.95 -16.67 17.92
C ARG A 294 4.23 -18.15 17.61
N PHE A 295 3.52 -18.74 16.65
CA PHE A 295 3.70 -20.12 16.20
C PHE A 295 4.46 -20.22 14.88
N ARG A 296 4.77 -19.10 14.22
CA ARG A 296 5.59 -19.05 13.00
C ARG A 296 7.08 -19.11 13.31
N ARG A 297 7.53 -18.44 14.38
CA ARG A 297 8.95 -18.29 14.77
C ARG A 297 9.60 -19.55 15.39
N ASN A 298 8.82 -20.59 15.70
CA ASN A 298 9.29 -21.83 16.33
C ASN A 298 9.57 -22.97 15.32
N LYS A 299 9.85 -22.65 14.05
CA LYS A 299 10.18 -23.64 13.00
C LYS A 299 11.52 -23.35 12.36
#